data_AF-A0A450YH93-F1
#
_entry.id   AF-A0A450YH93-F1
#
_cell.length_a   1.000
_cell.length_b   1.000
_cell.length_c   1.000
_cell.angle_alpha   90.00
_cell.angle_beta   90.00
_cell.angle_gamma   90.00
#
_symmetry.space_group_name_H-M   'P 1'
#
loop_
_entity.id
_entity.type
_entity.pdbx_description
1 polymer ?
#
loop_
_entity_poly.entity_id
_entity_poly.type
_entity_poly.pdbx_seq_one_letter_code
_entity_poly.pdbx_strand_id
1 'polypeptide(L)'
;MLKRFVQNVILRRFYEIALSTDERKLADSAIHDKYVPAISRAFIFSVLLIPSLLLLDTEIVVSILIPTTMVAGTAWFAISLATMKQKFEDFGTELTTDLFVAFTLSLMMLFLAALASLTMEFWEPCIPDIVEIIGGETLAKAIAAGLAMVVIGKLVFSIFTGSLKYDINDAMLAGQNEAAQRFFENSLSLLHSTSELLKSGKALDVANYSIGLAFYEIFSVIRTKEMTTREDMDDLFDKADDLIKNPGMGQKDADRIAMELIRSFLRSFNPDLPELHAHKSFIAIQVELECLKSNDGETQFMTDTRFSVIFEEMSNLLDEFGNTLFPQKAAPKEDSS
;
A
#
# COMPACT_ATOMS: atom_id res chain seq x y z
N MET A 1 -15.26 -22.22 -13.88
CA MET A 1 -15.60 -21.67 -15.22
C MET A 1 -15.30 -20.17 -15.29
N LEU A 2 -15.84 -19.36 -14.36
CA LEU A 2 -15.64 -17.90 -14.33
C LEU A 2 -14.16 -17.47 -14.22
N LYS A 3 -13.34 -18.13 -13.39
CA LYS A 3 -11.88 -17.90 -13.33
C LYS A 3 -11.19 -18.01 -14.70
N ARG A 4 -11.49 -19.09 -15.44
CA ARG A 4 -10.95 -19.30 -16.80
C ARG A 4 -11.44 -18.25 -17.78
N PHE A 5 -12.67 -17.77 -17.64
CA PHE A 5 -13.19 -16.68 -18.47
C PHE A 5 -12.41 -15.37 -18.20
N VAL A 6 -12.24 -14.99 -16.93
CA VAL A 6 -11.46 -13.80 -16.56
C VAL A 6 -10.03 -13.90 -17.06
N GLN A 7 -9.35 -15.04 -16.84
CA GLN A 7 -7.96 -15.25 -17.27
C GLN A 7 -7.81 -15.30 -18.80
N ASN A 8 -8.63 -16.08 -19.50
CA ASN A 8 -8.40 -16.40 -20.91
C ASN A 8 -9.13 -15.48 -21.90
N VAL A 9 -10.09 -14.67 -21.42
CA VAL A 9 -10.85 -13.74 -22.26
C VAL A 9 -10.54 -12.30 -21.90
N ILE A 10 -10.73 -11.91 -20.63
CA ILE A 10 -10.57 -10.52 -20.20
C ILE A 10 -9.08 -10.16 -20.06
N LEU A 11 -8.32 -10.98 -19.32
CA LEU A 11 -6.91 -10.73 -18.98
C LEU A 11 -5.94 -11.49 -19.89
N ARG A 12 -6.40 -12.01 -21.02
CA ARG A 12 -5.59 -12.83 -21.91
C ARG A 12 -4.26 -12.17 -22.26
N ARG A 13 -4.32 -10.91 -22.70
CA ARG A 13 -3.12 -10.15 -23.10
C ARG A 13 -2.17 -9.87 -21.94
N PHE A 14 -2.70 -9.74 -20.72
CA PHE A 14 -1.88 -9.57 -19.53
C PHE A 14 -1.09 -10.84 -19.20
N TYR A 15 -1.70 -12.01 -19.32
CA TYR A 15 -1.03 -13.30 -19.12
C TYR A 15 -0.17 -13.77 -20.30
N GLU A 16 -0.27 -13.11 -21.46
CA GLU A 16 0.65 -13.31 -22.59
C GLU A 16 2.01 -12.62 -22.36
N ILE A 17 2.10 -11.68 -21.41
CA ILE A 17 3.36 -11.05 -21.00
C ILE A 17 4.14 -12.03 -20.10
N ALA A 18 5.47 -12.01 -20.21
CA ALA A 18 6.36 -12.80 -19.35
C ALA A 18 6.33 -12.27 -17.91
N LEU A 19 5.42 -12.79 -17.10
CA LEU A 19 5.33 -12.52 -15.67
C LEU A 19 6.33 -13.42 -14.91
N SER A 20 6.98 -12.87 -13.88
CA SER A 20 7.70 -13.67 -12.89
C SER A 20 6.77 -14.59 -12.12
N THR A 21 7.32 -15.60 -11.45
CA THR A 21 6.54 -16.57 -10.66
C THR A 21 5.70 -15.90 -9.57
N ASP A 22 6.24 -14.85 -8.95
CA ASP A 22 5.57 -14.15 -7.85
C ASP A 22 4.50 -13.18 -8.35
N GLU A 23 4.76 -12.44 -9.43
CA GLU A 23 3.73 -11.62 -10.10
C GLU A 23 2.56 -12.47 -10.58
N ARG A 24 2.84 -13.67 -11.10
CA ARG A 24 1.80 -14.59 -11.57
C ARG A 24 0.96 -15.14 -10.42
N LYS A 25 1.57 -15.44 -9.27
CA LYS A 25 0.86 -15.85 -8.06
C LYS A 25 -0.03 -14.73 -7.53
N LEU A 26 0.49 -13.50 -7.48
CA LEU A 26 -0.27 -12.30 -7.10
C LEU A 26 -1.48 -12.09 -8.02
N ALA A 27 -1.28 -12.16 -9.33
CA ALA A 27 -2.36 -12.04 -10.30
C ALA A 27 -3.42 -13.15 -10.14
N ASP A 28 -2.98 -14.39 -9.93
CA ASP A 28 -3.89 -15.52 -9.75
C ASP A 28 -4.67 -15.47 -8.43
N SER A 29 -4.05 -14.98 -7.35
CA SER A 29 -4.73 -14.71 -6.07
C SER A 29 -5.73 -13.57 -6.23
N ALA A 30 -5.36 -12.45 -6.84
CA ALA A 30 -6.30 -11.34 -7.10
C ALA A 30 -7.53 -11.80 -7.91
N ILE A 31 -7.35 -12.67 -8.91
CA ILE A 31 -8.48 -13.24 -9.66
C ILE A 31 -9.35 -14.13 -8.77
N HIS A 32 -8.74 -14.99 -7.97
CA HIS A 32 -9.45 -15.93 -7.13
C HIS A 32 -10.21 -15.23 -5.98
N ASP A 33 -9.57 -14.28 -5.32
CA ASP A 33 -10.01 -13.75 -4.03
C ASP A 33 -10.84 -12.47 -4.18
N LYS A 34 -10.58 -11.69 -5.24
CA LYS A 34 -11.26 -10.40 -5.48
C LYS A 34 -12.20 -10.44 -6.69
N TYR A 35 -11.69 -10.74 -7.88
CA TYR A 35 -12.48 -10.55 -9.12
C TYR A 35 -13.58 -11.60 -9.32
N VAL A 36 -13.26 -12.89 -9.15
CA VAL A 36 -14.24 -13.98 -9.35
C VAL A 36 -15.40 -13.90 -8.34
N PRO A 37 -15.16 -13.72 -7.03
CA PRO A 37 -16.24 -13.61 -6.05
C PRO A 37 -17.11 -12.38 -6.30
N ALA A 38 -16.51 -11.24 -6.66
CA ALA A 38 -17.24 -10.01 -6.94
C ALA A 38 -18.16 -10.15 -8.17
N ILE A 39 -17.64 -10.66 -9.29
CA ILE A 39 -18.45 -10.88 -10.51
C ILE A 39 -19.56 -11.90 -10.24
N SER A 40 -19.25 -12.99 -9.54
CA SER A 40 -20.23 -14.03 -9.21
C SER A 40 -21.36 -13.49 -8.33
N ARG A 41 -21.03 -12.75 -7.27
CA ARG A 41 -22.02 -12.10 -6.40
C ARG A 41 -22.85 -11.08 -7.16
N ALA A 42 -22.19 -10.22 -7.95
CA ALA A 42 -22.88 -9.23 -8.78
C ALA A 42 -23.89 -9.91 -9.72
N PHE A 43 -23.51 -11.01 -10.36
CA PHE A 43 -24.41 -11.77 -11.23
C PHE A 43 -25.62 -12.33 -10.46
N ILE A 44 -25.43 -12.95 -9.30
CA ILE A 44 -26.52 -13.49 -8.47
C ILE A 44 -27.52 -12.39 -8.10
N PHE A 45 -27.04 -11.27 -7.57
CA PHE A 45 -27.92 -10.15 -7.18
C PHE A 45 -28.57 -9.48 -8.39
N SER A 46 -27.91 -9.46 -9.54
CA SER A 46 -28.47 -8.94 -10.79
C SER A 46 -29.63 -9.79 -11.29
N VAL A 47 -29.55 -11.12 -11.19
CA VAL A 47 -30.65 -12.03 -11.53
C VAL A 47 -31.87 -11.79 -10.63
N LEU A 48 -31.64 -11.53 -9.33
CA LEU A 48 -32.72 -11.20 -8.39
C LEU A 48 -33.44 -9.89 -8.73
N LEU A 49 -32.81 -9.01 -9.52
CA LEU A 49 -33.36 -7.71 -9.91
C LEU A 49 -34.29 -7.79 -11.13
N ILE A 50 -34.21 -8.86 -11.92
CA ILE A 50 -34.98 -9.00 -13.17
C ILE A 50 -36.49 -8.85 -12.95
N PRO A 51 -37.12 -9.50 -11.95
CA PRO A 51 -38.55 -9.32 -11.71
C PRO A 51 -38.91 -7.87 -11.39
N SER A 52 -38.05 -7.17 -10.65
CA SER A 52 -38.24 -5.77 -10.27
C SER A 52 -38.16 -4.84 -11.48
N LEU A 53 -37.24 -5.09 -12.41
CA LEU A 53 -37.11 -4.29 -13.64
C LEU A 53 -38.30 -4.45 -14.58
N LEU A 54 -38.94 -5.62 -14.59
CA LEU A 54 -40.08 -5.91 -15.47
C LEU A 54 -41.43 -5.48 -14.88
N LEU A 55 -41.59 -5.54 -13.56
CA LEU A 55 -42.89 -5.37 -12.89
C LEU A 55 -43.06 -4.03 -12.15
N LEU A 56 -41.96 -3.30 -11.90
CA LEU A 56 -41.97 -2.04 -11.16
C LEU A 56 -41.39 -0.91 -12.01
N ASP A 57 -41.81 0.31 -11.69
CA ASP A 57 -41.14 1.50 -12.18
C ASP A 57 -39.79 1.66 -11.47
N THR A 58 -38.71 1.56 -12.24
CA THR A 58 -37.33 1.59 -11.74
C THR A 58 -36.54 2.81 -12.20
N GLU A 59 -37.19 3.78 -12.86
CA GLU A 59 -36.53 4.96 -13.43
C GLU A 59 -35.75 5.76 -12.36
N ILE A 60 -36.36 5.96 -11.19
CA ILE A 60 -35.73 6.63 -10.05
C ILE A 60 -34.51 5.83 -9.55
N VAL A 61 -34.59 4.50 -9.53
CA VAL A 61 -33.48 3.63 -9.07
C VAL A 61 -32.29 3.74 -10.02
N VAL A 62 -32.55 3.78 -11.34
CA VAL A 62 -31.49 3.98 -12.34
C VAL A 62 -30.80 5.33 -12.17
N SER A 63 -31.57 6.40 -11.89
CA SER A 63 -31.01 7.73 -11.67
C SER A 63 -30.07 7.82 -10.46
N ILE A 64 -30.30 7.01 -9.42
CA ILE A 64 -29.47 6.91 -8.22
C ILE A 64 -28.26 5.99 -8.44
N LEU A 65 -28.41 4.95 -9.27
CA LEU A 65 -27.33 4.02 -9.57
C LEU A 65 -26.18 4.67 -10.34
N ILE A 66 -26.47 5.58 -11.29
CA ILE A 66 -25.43 6.27 -12.08
C ILE A 66 -24.37 6.97 -11.21
N PRO A 67 -24.74 7.93 -10.33
CA PRO A 67 -23.75 8.60 -9.48
C PRO A 67 -23.08 7.62 -8.52
N THR A 68 -23.81 6.62 -8.03
CA THR A 68 -23.28 5.57 -7.16
C THR A 68 -22.17 4.76 -7.85
N THR A 69 -22.40 4.31 -9.08
CA THR A 69 -21.40 3.60 -9.89
C THR A 69 -20.20 4.48 -10.17
N MET A 70 -20.41 5.76 -10.49
CA MET A 70 -19.32 6.70 -10.72
C MET A 70 -18.45 6.87 -9.47
N VAL A 71 -19.05 7.20 -8.32
CA VAL A 71 -18.32 7.42 -7.07
C VAL A 71 -17.60 6.16 -6.62
N ALA A 72 -18.29 5.02 -6.57
CA ALA A 72 -17.69 3.74 -6.17
C ALA A 72 -16.56 3.31 -7.11
N GLY A 73 -16.73 3.51 -8.42
CA GLY A 73 -15.71 3.25 -9.43
C GLY A 73 -14.48 4.12 -9.23
N THR A 74 -14.67 5.44 -9.08
CA THR A 74 -13.55 6.38 -8.86
C THR A 74 -12.79 6.10 -7.56
N ALA A 75 -13.52 5.81 -6.47
CA ALA A 75 -12.91 5.46 -5.18
C ALA A 75 -12.12 4.15 -5.28
N TRP A 76 -12.71 3.13 -5.93
CA TRP A 76 -12.02 1.88 -6.17
C TRP A 76 -10.74 2.06 -6.97
N PHE A 77 -10.78 2.79 -8.09
CA PHE A 77 -9.61 3.06 -8.91
C PHE A 77 -8.53 3.80 -8.12
N ALA A 78 -8.88 4.87 -7.40
CA ALA A 78 -7.95 5.65 -6.60
C ALA A 78 -7.22 4.80 -5.54
N ILE A 79 -7.97 3.96 -4.81
CA ILE A 79 -7.39 3.12 -3.75
C ILE A 79 -6.61 1.93 -4.34
N SER A 80 -7.05 1.38 -5.47
CA SER A 80 -6.35 0.26 -6.12
C SER A 80 -4.98 0.63 -6.69
N LEU A 81 -4.76 1.92 -6.96
CA LEU A 81 -3.49 2.47 -7.43
C LEU A 81 -2.63 3.03 -6.29
N ALA A 82 -3.20 3.22 -5.09
CA ALA A 82 -2.48 3.71 -3.94
C ALA A 82 -1.60 2.60 -3.36
N THR A 83 -0.33 2.92 -3.11
CA THR A 83 0.63 2.01 -2.49
C THR A 83 0.22 1.76 -1.03
N MET A 84 -0.28 0.56 -0.73
CA MET A 84 -0.55 0.15 0.64
C MET A 84 0.66 -0.53 1.25
N LYS A 85 0.97 -0.18 2.50
CA LYS A 85 2.04 -0.85 3.26
C LYS A 85 1.69 -2.33 3.44
N GLN A 86 2.69 -3.20 3.34
CA GLN A 86 2.53 -4.65 3.41
C GLN A 86 1.81 -5.13 4.68
N LYS A 87 2.02 -4.47 5.83
CA LYS A 87 1.31 -4.77 7.10
C LYS A 87 -0.21 -4.53 7.06
N PHE A 88 -0.72 -3.86 6.03
CA PHE A 88 -2.15 -3.58 5.82
C PHE A 88 -2.67 -4.21 4.52
N GLU A 89 -1.92 -5.13 3.91
CA GLU A 89 -2.27 -5.78 2.65
C GLU A 89 -3.63 -6.49 2.72
N ASP A 90 -3.91 -7.19 3.82
CA ASP A 90 -5.21 -7.87 4.03
C ASP A 90 -6.37 -6.87 4.12
N PHE A 91 -6.20 -5.80 4.89
CA PHE A 91 -7.21 -4.74 5.03
C PHE A 91 -7.44 -4.01 3.70
N GLY A 92 -6.36 -3.74 2.97
CA GLY A 92 -6.39 -3.14 1.65
C GLY A 92 -7.07 -4.01 0.59
N THR A 93 -6.80 -5.31 0.65
CA THR A 93 -7.44 -6.30 -0.21
C THR A 93 -8.94 -6.36 0.11
N GLU A 94 -9.32 -6.33 1.38
CA GLU A 94 -10.72 -6.32 1.80
C GLU A 94 -11.45 -5.04 1.35
N LEU A 95 -10.86 -3.86 1.60
CA LEU A 95 -11.37 -2.55 1.19
C LEU A 95 -11.58 -2.48 -0.33
N THR A 96 -10.55 -2.83 -1.11
CA THR A 96 -10.64 -2.78 -2.57
C THR A 96 -11.56 -3.86 -3.13
N THR A 97 -11.77 -4.97 -2.43
CA THR A 97 -12.74 -6.00 -2.82
C THR A 97 -14.16 -5.52 -2.58
N ASP A 98 -14.47 -4.93 -1.43
CA ASP A 98 -15.81 -4.43 -1.12
C ASP A 98 -16.24 -3.31 -2.07
N LEU A 99 -15.34 -2.36 -2.34
CA LEU A 99 -15.60 -1.29 -3.31
C LEU A 99 -15.74 -1.84 -4.74
N PHE A 100 -14.96 -2.86 -5.11
CA PHE A 100 -15.10 -3.51 -6.42
C PHE A 100 -16.44 -4.24 -6.55
N VAL A 101 -16.92 -4.89 -5.48
CA VAL A 101 -18.24 -5.53 -5.44
C VAL A 101 -19.33 -4.49 -5.64
N ALA A 102 -19.28 -3.36 -4.93
CA ALA A 102 -20.26 -2.28 -5.07
C ALA A 102 -20.26 -1.68 -6.49
N PHE A 103 -19.08 -1.43 -7.05
CA PHE A 103 -18.92 -0.97 -8.43
C PHE A 103 -19.48 -1.97 -9.43
N THR A 104 -19.08 -3.24 -9.35
CA THR A 104 -19.51 -4.29 -10.31
C THR A 104 -21.01 -4.54 -10.22
N LEU A 105 -21.57 -4.58 -9.00
CA LEU A 105 -23.01 -4.76 -8.78
C LEU A 105 -23.80 -3.61 -9.41
N SER A 106 -23.42 -2.37 -9.12
CA SER A 106 -24.11 -1.20 -9.68
C SER A 106 -24.01 -1.14 -11.20
N LEU A 107 -22.86 -1.50 -11.79
CA LEU A 107 -22.66 -1.57 -13.23
C LEU A 107 -23.51 -2.66 -13.90
N MET A 108 -23.64 -3.84 -13.28
CA MET A 108 -24.54 -4.88 -13.78
C MET A 108 -26.01 -4.49 -13.67
N MET A 109 -26.41 -3.81 -12.59
CA MET A 109 -27.78 -3.29 -12.44
C MET A 109 -28.10 -2.25 -13.51
N LEU A 110 -27.18 -1.31 -13.80
CA LEU A 110 -27.34 -0.35 -14.89
C LEU A 110 -27.43 -1.04 -16.25
N PHE A 111 -26.59 -2.04 -16.50
CA PHE A 111 -26.64 -2.82 -17.72
C PHE A 111 -27.98 -3.54 -17.90
N LEU A 112 -28.49 -4.19 -16.85
CA LEU A 112 -29.78 -4.88 -16.90
C LEU A 112 -30.94 -3.90 -17.06
N ALA A 113 -30.91 -2.74 -16.40
CA ALA A 113 -31.94 -1.72 -16.57
C ALA A 113 -31.97 -1.18 -18.02
N ALA A 114 -30.80 -0.92 -18.61
CA ALA A 114 -30.69 -0.52 -20.00
C ALA A 114 -31.19 -1.63 -20.94
N LEU A 115 -30.82 -2.88 -20.68
CA LEU A 115 -31.27 -4.03 -21.47
C LEU A 115 -32.79 -4.22 -21.38
N ALA A 116 -33.37 -4.13 -20.18
CA ALA A 116 -34.81 -4.22 -19.96
C ALA A 116 -35.54 -3.10 -20.71
N SER A 117 -35.06 -1.85 -20.62
CA SER A 117 -35.61 -0.72 -21.37
C SER A 117 -35.60 -0.93 -22.89
N LEU A 118 -34.52 -1.51 -23.43
CA LEU A 118 -34.40 -1.80 -24.87
C LEU A 118 -35.20 -3.02 -25.33
N THR A 119 -35.54 -3.94 -24.42
CA THR A 119 -36.20 -5.21 -24.75
C THR A 119 -37.63 -5.29 -24.23
N MET A 120 -38.18 -4.21 -23.65
CA MET A 120 -39.47 -4.23 -22.99
C MET A 120 -40.60 -4.68 -23.93
N GLU A 121 -40.58 -4.25 -25.20
CA GLU A 121 -41.54 -4.67 -26.24
C GLU A 121 -41.57 -6.19 -26.46
N PHE A 122 -40.44 -6.88 -26.22
CA PHE A 122 -40.36 -8.33 -26.30
C PHE A 122 -40.92 -9.02 -25.05
N TRP A 123 -40.76 -8.41 -23.87
CA TRP A 123 -41.17 -8.99 -22.60
C TRP A 123 -42.65 -8.72 -22.27
N GLU A 124 -43.20 -7.60 -22.73
CA GLU A 124 -44.56 -7.14 -22.45
C GLU A 124 -45.64 -8.23 -22.68
N PRO A 125 -45.60 -9.04 -23.76
CA PRO A 125 -46.57 -10.11 -23.97
C PRO A 125 -46.47 -11.26 -22.95
N CYS A 126 -45.32 -11.47 -22.33
CA CYS A 126 -45.08 -12.56 -21.38
C CYS A 126 -45.39 -12.16 -19.92
N ILE A 127 -45.47 -10.86 -19.62
CA ILE A 127 -45.72 -10.36 -18.27
C ILE A 127 -47.06 -10.87 -17.68
N PRO A 128 -48.19 -10.86 -18.41
CA PRO A 128 -49.47 -11.35 -17.88
C PRO A 128 -49.42 -12.81 -17.41
N ASP A 129 -48.81 -13.69 -18.22
CA ASP A 129 -48.66 -15.11 -17.90
C ASP A 129 -47.80 -15.32 -16.65
N ILE A 130 -46.71 -14.56 -16.51
CA ILE A 130 -45.83 -14.60 -15.33
C ILE A 130 -46.59 -14.15 -14.08
N VAL A 131 -47.39 -13.09 -14.18
CA VAL A 131 -48.19 -12.56 -13.08
C VAL A 131 -49.27 -13.57 -12.64
N GLU A 132 -49.90 -14.26 -13.59
CA GLU A 132 -50.88 -15.30 -13.30
C GLU A 132 -50.25 -16.49 -12.57
N ILE A 133 -49.08 -16.98 -13.03
CA ILE A 133 -48.34 -18.08 -12.39
C ILE A 133 -47.97 -17.75 -10.94
N ILE A 134 -47.59 -16.50 -10.65
CA ILE A 134 -47.18 -16.07 -9.32
C ILE A 134 -48.38 -15.92 -8.35
N GLY A 135 -49.62 -15.93 -8.85
CA GLY A 135 -50.82 -15.81 -8.04
C GLY A 135 -51.40 -14.40 -7.95
N GLY A 136 -51.15 -13.57 -8.98
CA GLY A 136 -51.79 -12.28 -9.16
C GLY A 136 -50.85 -11.08 -9.04
N GLU A 137 -51.30 -9.94 -9.58
CA GLU A 137 -50.51 -8.72 -9.77
C GLU A 137 -49.93 -8.16 -8.45
N THR A 138 -50.76 -8.11 -7.40
CA THR A 138 -50.35 -7.59 -6.10
C THR A 138 -49.23 -8.42 -5.48
N LEU A 139 -49.33 -9.75 -5.56
CA LEU A 139 -48.33 -10.66 -4.99
C LEU A 139 -47.03 -10.63 -5.81
N ALA A 140 -47.11 -10.59 -7.14
CA ALA A 140 -45.95 -10.48 -8.02
C ALA A 140 -45.17 -9.18 -7.78
N LYS A 141 -45.87 -8.03 -7.68
CA LYS A 141 -45.25 -6.74 -7.35
C LYS A 141 -44.65 -6.73 -5.95
N ALA A 142 -45.30 -7.36 -4.96
CA ALA A 142 -44.77 -7.45 -3.60
C ALA A 142 -43.47 -8.26 -3.53
N ILE A 143 -43.41 -9.42 -4.22
CA ILE A 143 -42.20 -10.24 -4.31
C ILE A 143 -41.09 -9.46 -5.02
N ALA A 144 -41.40 -8.84 -6.17
CA ALA A 144 -40.45 -8.04 -6.92
C ALA A 144 -39.89 -6.87 -6.10
N ALA A 145 -40.73 -6.20 -5.30
CA ALA A 145 -40.31 -5.13 -4.40
C ALA A 145 -39.41 -5.66 -3.27
N GLY A 146 -39.75 -6.80 -2.66
CA GLY A 146 -38.93 -7.45 -1.65
C GLY A 146 -37.53 -7.81 -2.16
N LEU A 147 -37.45 -8.38 -3.36
CA LEU A 147 -36.17 -8.72 -4.01
C LEU A 147 -35.34 -7.46 -4.33
N ALA A 148 -35.96 -6.40 -4.86
CA ALA A 148 -35.29 -5.13 -5.11
C ALA A 148 -34.71 -4.55 -3.83
N MET A 149 -35.47 -4.56 -2.73
CA MET A 149 -35.04 -4.06 -1.43
C MET A 149 -33.82 -4.82 -0.88
N VAL A 150 -33.76 -6.15 -1.06
CA VAL A 150 -32.60 -6.94 -0.67
C VAL A 150 -31.35 -6.53 -1.46
N VAL A 151 -31.49 -6.33 -2.78
CA VAL A 151 -30.37 -5.94 -3.64
C VAL A 151 -29.89 -4.51 -3.34
N ILE A 152 -30.81 -3.55 -3.24
CA ILE A 152 -30.49 -2.16 -2.88
C ILE A 152 -29.86 -2.10 -1.48
N GLY A 153 -30.43 -2.80 -0.50
CA GLY A 153 -29.87 -2.89 0.84
C GLY A 153 -28.45 -3.45 0.84
N LYS A 154 -28.18 -4.49 0.03
CA LYS A 154 -26.82 -5.03 -0.13
C LYS A 154 -25.85 -4.02 -0.75
N LEU A 155 -26.29 -3.28 -1.78
CA LEU A 155 -25.47 -2.23 -2.41
C LEU A 155 -25.11 -1.12 -1.42
N VAL A 156 -26.11 -0.57 -0.72
CA VAL A 156 -25.92 0.48 0.30
C VAL A 156 -24.99 -0.01 1.41
N PHE A 157 -25.19 -1.23 1.91
CA PHE A 157 -24.33 -1.81 2.93
C PHE A 157 -22.88 -1.94 2.45
N SER A 158 -22.64 -2.43 1.23
CA SER A 158 -21.29 -2.55 0.67
C SER A 158 -20.61 -1.20 0.44
N ILE A 159 -21.35 -0.16 0.05
CA ILE A 159 -20.83 1.21 -0.05
C ILE A 159 -20.47 1.74 1.33
N PHE A 160 -21.37 1.58 2.31
CA PHE A 160 -21.15 2.02 3.68
C PHE A 160 -19.92 1.35 4.33
N THR A 161 -19.79 0.02 4.20
CA THR A 161 -18.61 -0.69 4.72
C THR A 161 -17.34 -0.27 3.99
N GLY A 162 -17.41 -0.07 2.67
CA GLY A 162 -16.30 0.45 1.88
C GLY A 162 -15.87 1.85 2.30
N SER A 163 -16.81 2.77 2.52
CA SER A 163 -16.53 4.14 2.96
C SER A 163 -15.98 4.18 4.38
N LEU A 164 -16.50 3.36 5.29
CA LEU A 164 -15.99 3.27 6.66
C LEU A 164 -14.56 2.74 6.68
N LYS A 165 -14.27 1.69 5.91
CA LYS A 165 -12.91 1.16 5.76
C LYS A 165 -11.99 2.17 5.08
N TYR A 166 -12.48 2.95 4.13
CA TYR A 166 -11.72 4.03 3.51
C TYR A 166 -11.38 5.14 4.50
N ASP A 167 -12.33 5.59 5.31
CA ASP A 167 -12.11 6.59 6.35
C ASP A 167 -11.11 6.10 7.40
N ILE A 168 -11.21 4.83 7.82
CA ILE A 168 -10.21 4.20 8.69
C ILE A 168 -8.85 4.12 7.99
N ASN A 169 -8.79 3.76 6.70
CA ASN A 169 -7.55 3.74 5.94
C ASN A 169 -6.92 5.13 5.88
N ASP A 170 -7.71 6.16 5.58
CA ASP A 170 -7.26 7.55 5.48
C ASP A 170 -6.84 8.08 6.85
N ALA A 171 -7.59 7.80 7.92
CA ALA A 171 -7.23 8.14 9.29
C ALA A 171 -5.97 7.38 9.78
N MET A 172 -5.74 6.16 9.31
CA MET A 172 -4.52 5.40 9.63
C MET A 172 -3.30 5.89 8.82
N LEU A 173 -3.51 6.30 7.57
CA LEU A 173 -2.47 6.87 6.71
C LEU A 173 -2.13 8.31 7.13
N ALA A 174 -3.11 9.13 7.48
CA ALA A 174 -2.97 10.50 7.95
C ALA A 174 -2.55 10.58 9.43
N GLY A 175 -3.05 9.68 10.29
CA GLY A 175 -2.88 9.75 11.75
C GLY A 175 -1.59 9.17 12.31
N GLN A 176 -0.83 8.37 11.56
CA GLN A 176 0.40 7.75 12.07
C GLN A 176 1.70 8.21 11.39
N ASN A 177 1.67 9.05 10.36
CA ASN A 177 2.80 9.06 9.43
C ASN A 177 3.29 10.40 8.89
N GLU A 178 2.72 11.57 9.15
CA GLU A 178 3.23 12.77 8.46
C GLU A 178 4.68 13.15 8.89
N ALA A 179 5.00 13.06 10.18
CA ALA A 179 6.35 13.33 10.67
C ALA A 179 7.32 12.16 10.45
N ALA A 180 6.84 10.91 10.61
CA ALA A 180 7.68 9.72 10.45
C ALA A 180 7.93 9.38 8.97
N GLN A 181 6.96 9.60 8.08
CA GLN A 181 7.12 9.40 6.64
C GLN A 181 7.94 10.52 6.01
N ARG A 182 7.73 11.80 6.37
CA ARG A 182 8.66 12.87 5.99
C ARG A 182 10.08 12.56 6.48
N PHE A 183 10.23 11.98 7.67
CA PHE A 183 11.53 11.51 8.17
C PHE A 183 12.14 10.43 7.26
N PHE A 184 11.40 9.38 6.90
CA PHE A 184 11.93 8.34 6.04
C PHE A 184 12.20 8.88 4.64
N GLU A 185 11.29 9.63 4.04
CA GLU A 185 11.47 10.23 2.72
C GLU A 185 12.68 11.19 2.69
N ASN A 186 12.87 12.02 3.72
CA ASN A 186 14.04 12.91 3.82
C ASN A 186 15.34 12.12 4.08
N SER A 187 15.32 11.13 4.98
CA SER A 187 16.51 10.32 5.31
C SER A 187 16.92 9.43 4.13
N LEU A 188 15.95 8.80 3.45
CA LEU A 188 16.14 8.04 2.21
C LEU A 188 16.71 8.95 1.12
N SER A 189 16.12 10.12 0.91
CA SER A 189 16.61 11.09 -0.08
C SER A 189 18.04 11.54 0.22
N LEU A 190 18.39 11.77 1.49
CA LEU A 190 19.73 12.19 1.89
C LEU A 190 20.76 11.05 1.76
N LEU A 191 20.41 9.82 2.13
CA LEU A 191 21.27 8.65 1.97
C LEU A 191 21.52 8.32 0.50
N HIS A 192 20.47 8.37 -0.33
CA HIS A 192 20.58 8.16 -1.78
C HIS A 192 21.44 9.25 -2.43
N SER A 193 21.19 10.52 -2.11
CA SER A 193 22.01 11.63 -2.61
C SER A 193 23.47 11.47 -2.17
N THR A 194 23.72 11.07 -0.93
CA THR A 194 25.09 10.86 -0.42
C THR A 194 25.78 9.71 -1.17
N SER A 195 25.07 8.62 -1.43
CA SER A 195 25.56 7.51 -2.24
C SER A 195 25.95 7.92 -3.66
N GLU A 196 25.12 8.73 -4.34
CA GLU A 196 25.44 9.25 -5.67
C GLU A 196 26.63 10.21 -5.67
N LEU A 197 26.75 11.06 -4.64
CA LEU A 197 27.88 11.98 -4.50
C LEU A 197 29.21 11.23 -4.34
N LEU A 198 29.19 10.12 -3.60
CA LEU A 198 30.34 9.23 -3.44
C LEU A 198 30.67 8.48 -4.74
N LYS A 199 29.68 7.94 -5.45
CA LYS A 199 29.89 7.28 -6.77
C LYS A 199 30.44 8.23 -7.83
N SER A 200 30.03 9.50 -7.80
CA SER A 200 30.44 10.50 -8.78
C SER A 200 31.84 11.10 -8.51
N GLY A 201 32.52 10.70 -7.43
CA GLY A 201 33.87 11.14 -7.11
C GLY A 201 33.96 12.65 -6.86
N LYS A 202 32.92 13.25 -6.28
CA LYS A 202 32.94 14.66 -5.90
C LYS A 202 33.96 14.92 -4.80
N ALA A 203 34.32 16.19 -4.62
CA ALA A 203 35.33 16.61 -3.66
C ALA A 203 34.97 16.13 -2.24
N LEU A 204 35.99 15.65 -1.51
CA LEU A 204 35.89 14.98 -0.20
C LEU A 204 35.05 15.78 0.81
N ASP A 205 35.17 17.09 0.76
CA ASP A 205 34.42 18.08 1.53
C ASP A 205 32.90 18.00 1.31
N VAL A 206 32.45 17.77 0.07
CA VAL A 206 31.03 17.61 -0.24
C VAL A 206 30.50 16.28 0.28
N ALA A 207 31.30 15.22 0.19
CA ALA A 207 30.95 13.90 0.71
C ALA A 207 30.82 13.92 2.23
N ASN A 208 31.82 14.46 2.94
CA ASN A 208 31.83 14.56 4.40
C ASN A 208 30.63 15.36 4.92
N TYR A 209 30.35 16.52 4.31
CA TYR A 209 29.18 17.33 4.66
C TYR A 209 27.86 16.55 4.51
N SER A 210 27.71 15.82 3.40
CA SER A 210 26.49 15.07 3.10
C SER A 210 26.28 13.89 4.05
N ILE A 211 27.36 13.17 4.40
CA ILE A 211 27.35 12.10 5.41
C ILE A 211 26.92 12.66 6.77
N GLY A 212 27.52 13.77 7.19
CA GLY A 212 27.17 14.43 8.45
C GLY A 212 25.70 14.83 8.50
N LEU A 213 25.19 15.46 7.43
CA LEU A 213 23.78 15.87 7.34
C LEU A 213 22.83 14.68 7.41
N ALA A 214 23.12 13.60 6.68
CA ALA A 214 22.30 12.39 6.69
C ALA A 214 22.20 11.77 8.09
N PHE A 215 23.33 11.63 8.80
CA PHE A 215 23.32 11.07 10.15
C PHE A 215 22.74 12.01 11.19
N TYR A 216 22.93 13.32 11.07
CA TYR A 216 22.33 14.30 11.96
C TYR A 216 20.79 14.20 11.93
N GLU A 217 20.20 14.14 10.74
CA GLU A 217 18.76 13.97 10.58
C GLU A 217 18.27 12.63 11.13
N ILE A 218 18.97 11.54 10.81
CA ILE A 218 18.66 10.20 11.32
C ILE A 218 18.63 10.17 12.84
N PHE A 219 19.67 10.69 13.50
CA PHE A 219 19.76 10.69 14.96
C PHE A 219 18.80 11.68 15.61
N SER A 220 18.49 12.82 14.97
CA SER A 220 17.50 13.80 15.46
C SER A 220 16.14 13.14 15.70
N VAL A 221 15.75 12.25 14.79
CA VAL A 221 14.47 11.57 14.87
C VAL A 221 14.51 10.38 15.83
N ILE A 222 15.61 9.63 15.88
CA ILE A 222 15.82 8.59 16.90
C ILE A 222 15.70 9.20 18.31
N ARG A 223 16.28 10.39 18.54
CA ARG A 223 16.18 11.15 19.80
C ARG A 223 14.74 11.60 20.09
N THR A 224 14.08 12.21 19.11
CA THR A 224 12.73 12.77 19.28
C THR A 224 11.67 11.71 19.60
N LYS A 225 11.87 10.46 19.17
CA LYS A 225 10.96 9.35 19.47
C LYS A 225 11.21 8.67 20.83
N GLU A 226 12.08 9.21 21.68
CA GLU A 226 12.47 8.63 22.99
C GLU A 226 12.80 7.12 22.93
N MET A 227 13.37 6.65 21.81
CA MET A 227 13.58 5.21 21.54
C MET A 227 14.81 4.62 22.24
N THR A 228 15.59 5.45 22.94
CA THR A 228 16.74 5.04 23.75
C THR A 228 16.99 6.07 24.85
N THR A 229 16.95 5.65 26.12
CA THR A 229 17.71 6.34 27.18
C THR A 229 19.18 6.12 26.89
N ARG A 230 19.83 7.02 26.15
CA ARG A 230 21.28 6.93 25.91
C ARG A 230 21.91 8.31 26.04
N GLU A 231 22.69 8.46 27.10
CA GLU A 231 23.71 9.50 27.28
C GLU A 231 24.70 9.57 26.09
N ASP A 232 24.67 8.59 25.18
CA ASP A 232 25.51 8.50 23.97
C ASP A 232 24.98 9.24 22.73
N MET A 233 23.74 9.74 22.72
CA MET A 233 23.18 10.39 21.51
C MET A 233 23.85 11.75 21.23
N ASP A 234 24.23 12.49 22.27
CA ASP A 234 24.88 13.79 22.11
C ASP A 234 26.27 13.65 21.46
N ASP A 235 27.04 12.61 21.80
CA ASP A 235 28.31 12.28 21.12
C ASP A 235 28.10 11.97 19.63
N LEU A 236 26.99 11.33 19.25
CA LEU A 236 26.68 11.05 17.85
C LEU A 236 26.27 12.31 17.08
N PHE A 237 25.56 13.25 17.73
CA PHE A 237 25.28 14.56 17.14
C PHE A 237 26.56 15.36 16.96
N ASP A 238 27.43 15.40 17.96
CA ASP A 238 28.70 16.13 17.90
C ASP A 238 29.58 15.58 16.77
N LYS A 239 29.63 14.26 16.60
CA LYS A 239 30.35 13.61 15.49
C LYS A 239 29.75 13.90 14.11
N ALA A 240 28.43 13.88 13.99
CA ALA A 240 27.76 14.25 12.74
C ALA A 240 27.97 15.75 12.42
N ASP A 241 27.91 16.60 13.44
CA ASP A 241 28.12 18.04 13.33
C ASP A 241 29.59 18.40 13.04
N ASP A 242 30.55 17.62 13.52
CA ASP A 242 31.97 17.75 13.16
C ASP A 242 32.20 17.54 11.66
N LEU A 243 31.52 16.57 11.04
CA LEU A 243 31.54 16.37 9.58
C LEU A 243 30.91 17.53 8.81
N ILE A 244 29.85 18.14 9.38
CA ILE A 244 29.14 19.29 8.78
C ILE A 244 29.98 20.57 8.88
N LYS A 245 30.58 20.83 10.05
CA LYS A 245 31.33 22.07 10.35
C LYS A 245 32.76 22.02 9.84
N ASN A 246 33.35 20.84 9.72
CA ASN A 246 34.71 20.65 9.22
C ASN A 246 34.77 19.67 8.03
N PRO A 247 34.11 19.99 6.89
CA PRO A 247 34.06 19.09 5.75
C PRO A 247 35.45 18.82 5.14
N GLY A 248 36.38 19.77 5.27
CA GLY A 248 37.77 19.61 4.81
C GLY A 248 38.67 18.75 5.71
N MET A 249 38.11 18.02 6.67
CA MET A 249 38.90 17.17 7.56
C MET A 249 39.64 16.06 6.80
N GLY A 250 40.73 15.58 7.39
CA GLY A 250 41.53 14.52 6.81
C GLY A 250 40.70 13.25 6.60
N GLN A 251 40.86 12.60 5.45
CA GLN A 251 40.09 11.43 5.03
C GLN A 251 40.01 10.35 6.12
N LYS A 252 41.13 10.00 6.75
CA LYS A 252 41.16 8.98 7.81
C LYS A 252 40.28 9.32 9.02
N ASP A 253 40.18 10.61 9.35
CA ASP A 253 39.34 11.05 10.46
C ASP A 253 37.87 11.08 10.06
N ALA A 254 37.56 11.53 8.83
CA ALA A 254 36.21 11.47 8.28
C ALA A 254 35.68 10.03 8.19
N ASP A 255 36.48 9.12 7.63
CA ASP A 255 36.15 7.70 7.48
C ASP A 255 35.92 7.04 8.86
N ARG A 256 36.76 7.38 9.85
CA ARG A 256 36.61 6.91 11.22
C ARG A 256 35.29 7.36 11.82
N ILE A 257 34.95 8.64 11.70
CA ILE A 257 33.67 9.18 12.20
C ILE A 257 32.49 8.52 11.47
N ALA A 258 32.53 8.44 10.13
CA ALA A 258 31.48 7.82 9.34
C ALA A 258 31.24 6.37 9.74
N MET A 259 32.30 5.57 9.91
CA MET A 259 32.19 4.18 10.40
C MET A 259 31.59 4.08 11.80
N GLU A 260 31.90 5.00 12.70
CA GLU A 260 31.30 5.05 14.04
C GLU A 260 29.80 5.37 13.97
N LEU A 261 29.40 6.35 13.14
CA LEU A 261 28.01 6.71 12.92
C LEU A 261 27.20 5.54 12.32
N ILE A 262 27.74 4.84 11.30
CA ILE A 262 27.09 3.67 10.70
C ILE A 262 26.93 2.54 11.74
N ARG A 263 27.96 2.25 12.54
CA ARG A 263 27.86 1.22 13.59
C ARG A 263 26.81 1.57 14.64
N SER A 264 26.72 2.83 15.03
CA SER A 264 25.72 3.30 15.99
C SER A 264 24.31 3.22 15.42
N PHE A 265 24.14 3.51 14.12
CA PHE A 265 22.89 3.30 13.41
C PHE A 265 22.45 1.83 13.44
N LEU A 266 23.32 0.89 13.08
CA LEU A 266 23.02 -0.55 13.12
C LEU A 266 22.70 -1.06 14.54
N ARG A 267 23.39 -0.53 15.57
CA ARG A 267 23.12 -0.85 16.98
C ARG A 267 21.80 -0.27 17.50
N SER A 268 21.21 0.67 16.77
CA SER A 268 19.90 1.25 17.11
C SER A 268 18.77 0.36 16.62
N PHE A 269 19.07 -0.70 15.85
CA PHE A 269 18.05 -1.61 15.35
C PHE A 269 17.41 -2.47 16.43
N ASN A 270 16.16 -2.84 16.19
CA ASN A 270 15.35 -3.66 17.07
C ASN A 270 15.93 -5.09 17.12
N PRO A 271 16.41 -5.56 18.29
CA PRO A 271 16.99 -6.90 18.43
C PRO A 271 15.93 -8.01 18.26
N ASP A 272 14.66 -7.68 18.40
CA ASP A 272 13.54 -8.64 18.31
C ASP A 272 13.02 -8.81 16.87
N LEU A 273 13.79 -8.40 15.85
CA LEU A 273 13.44 -8.56 14.44
C LEU A 273 14.36 -9.60 13.73
N PRO A 274 14.05 -10.92 13.80
CA PRO A 274 14.90 -11.97 13.22
C PRO A 274 15.11 -11.81 11.71
N GLU A 275 14.10 -11.29 11.01
CA GLU A 275 14.12 -11.07 9.57
C GLU A 275 15.16 -10.04 9.14
N LEU A 276 15.44 -9.04 9.98
CA LEU A 276 16.43 -7.99 9.71
C LEU A 276 17.84 -8.56 9.63
N HIS A 277 18.22 -9.43 10.57
CA HIS A 277 19.57 -10.00 10.63
C HIS A 277 19.84 -11.01 9.51
N ALA A 278 18.79 -11.60 8.94
CA ALA A 278 18.88 -12.43 7.74
C ALA A 278 18.77 -11.62 6.43
N HIS A 279 18.46 -10.32 6.52
CA HIS A 279 18.20 -9.50 5.34
C HIS A 279 19.48 -9.22 4.53
N LYS A 280 19.36 -9.29 3.21
CA LYS A 280 20.50 -9.14 2.29
C LYS A 280 21.22 -7.80 2.50
N SER A 281 20.47 -6.71 2.63
CA SER A 281 21.02 -5.37 2.83
C SER A 281 21.76 -5.23 4.15
N PHE A 282 21.25 -5.85 5.23
CA PHE A 282 21.93 -5.85 6.53
C PHE A 282 23.26 -6.59 6.47
N ILE A 283 23.28 -7.78 5.83
CA ILE A 283 24.49 -8.57 5.63
C ILE A 283 25.50 -7.80 4.76
N ALA A 284 25.05 -7.17 3.68
CA ALA A 284 25.89 -6.37 2.79
C ALA A 284 26.57 -5.21 3.53
N ILE A 285 25.83 -4.46 4.35
CA ILE A 285 26.41 -3.39 5.17
C ILE A 285 27.49 -3.92 6.12
N GLN A 286 27.24 -5.06 6.78
CA GLN A 286 28.23 -5.64 7.68
C GLN A 286 29.51 -6.07 6.96
N VAL A 287 29.38 -6.73 5.80
CA VAL A 287 30.51 -7.16 4.97
C VAL A 287 31.34 -5.95 4.53
N GLU A 288 30.70 -4.90 4.03
CA GLU A 288 31.41 -3.69 3.57
C GLU A 288 32.09 -2.94 4.73
N LEU A 289 31.47 -2.90 5.92
CA LEU A 289 32.10 -2.34 7.12
C LEU A 289 33.33 -3.15 7.58
N GLU A 290 33.30 -4.47 7.43
CA GLU A 290 34.46 -5.31 7.72
C GLU A 290 35.59 -5.09 6.71
N CYS A 291 35.26 -4.93 5.42
CA CYS A 291 36.24 -4.58 4.39
C CYS A 291 36.90 -3.22 4.67
N LEU A 292 36.10 -2.19 5.01
CA LEU A 292 36.60 -0.87 5.38
C LEU A 292 37.53 -0.90 6.60
N LYS A 293 37.29 -1.81 7.55
CA LYS A 293 38.12 -1.96 8.76
C LYS A 293 39.42 -2.71 8.52
N SER A 294 39.45 -3.63 7.56
CA SER A 294 40.55 -4.58 7.36
C SER A 294 41.58 -4.13 6.32
N ASN A 295 41.21 -3.19 5.42
CA ASN A 295 42.05 -2.80 4.29
C ASN A 295 42.54 -1.33 4.36
N ASP A 296 43.51 -1.06 5.24
CA ASP A 296 44.15 0.27 5.44
C ASP A 296 44.95 0.81 4.22
N GLY A 297 44.93 0.12 3.07
CA GLY A 297 45.68 0.47 1.87
C GLY A 297 44.84 0.62 0.60
N GLU A 298 43.51 0.61 0.70
CA GLU A 298 42.63 0.82 -0.45
C GLU A 298 42.71 2.26 -0.99
N THR A 299 42.44 2.41 -2.29
CA THR A 299 42.36 3.75 -2.90
C THR A 299 41.11 4.48 -2.39
N GLN A 300 41.18 5.81 -2.28
CA GLN A 300 40.04 6.62 -1.86
C GLN A 300 38.76 6.32 -2.66
N PHE A 301 38.90 6.13 -3.98
CA PHE A 301 37.79 5.74 -4.84
C PHE A 301 37.10 4.43 -4.38
N MET A 302 37.87 3.45 -3.91
CA MET A 302 37.32 2.20 -3.41
C MET A 302 36.61 2.41 -2.05
N THR A 303 37.23 3.17 -1.14
CA THR A 303 36.61 3.55 0.14
C THR A 303 35.27 4.26 -0.08
N ASP A 304 35.23 5.25 -0.97
CA ASP A 304 34.03 6.00 -1.32
C ASP A 304 32.96 5.08 -1.94
N THR A 305 33.37 4.14 -2.80
CA THR A 305 32.47 3.15 -3.40
C THR A 305 31.84 2.25 -2.34
N ARG A 306 32.60 1.81 -1.34
CA ARG A 306 32.08 0.97 -0.26
C ARG A 306 31.11 1.74 0.63
N PHE A 307 31.44 2.97 1.00
CA PHE A 307 30.50 3.84 1.72
C PHE A 307 29.21 4.07 0.92
N SER A 308 29.32 4.29 -0.38
CA SER A 308 28.16 4.42 -1.26
C SER A 308 27.26 3.18 -1.23
N VAL A 309 27.83 1.97 -1.31
CA VAL A 309 27.07 0.72 -1.17
C VAL A 309 26.40 0.64 0.19
N ILE A 310 27.11 1.00 1.27
CA ILE A 310 26.54 1.02 2.62
C ILE A 310 25.34 1.97 2.69
N PHE A 311 25.45 3.19 2.17
CA PHE A 311 24.37 4.18 2.20
C PHE A 311 23.16 3.75 1.35
N GLU A 312 23.40 3.10 0.21
CA GLU A 312 22.34 2.54 -0.64
C GLU A 312 21.61 1.40 0.09
N GLU A 313 22.34 0.50 0.73
CA GLU A 313 21.72 -0.61 1.48
C GLU A 313 21.03 -0.14 2.77
N MET A 314 21.54 0.91 3.43
CA MET A 314 20.84 1.58 4.53
C MET A 314 19.52 2.19 4.06
N SER A 315 19.52 2.79 2.87
CA SER A 315 18.31 3.31 2.24
C SER A 315 17.32 2.17 1.98
N ASN A 316 17.76 1.05 1.41
CA ASN A 316 16.90 -0.11 1.17
C ASN A 316 16.27 -0.65 2.46
N LEU A 317 17.05 -0.75 3.55
CA LEU A 317 16.52 -1.17 4.85
C LEU A 317 15.46 -0.20 5.38
N LEU A 318 15.70 1.11 5.26
CA LEU A 318 14.75 2.13 5.70
C LEU A 318 13.48 2.15 4.86
N ASP A 319 13.56 1.86 3.56
CA ASP A 319 12.40 1.77 2.66
C ASP A 319 11.54 0.54 2.98
N GLU A 320 12.18 -0.61 3.20
CA GLU A 320 11.51 -1.88 3.42
C GLU A 320 10.91 -2.01 4.82
N PHE A 321 11.69 -1.69 5.87
CA PHE A 321 11.28 -1.90 7.26
C PHE A 321 10.77 -0.62 7.93
N GLY A 322 11.22 0.56 7.49
CA GLY A 322 10.78 1.85 8.04
C GLY A 322 10.89 1.93 9.57
N ASN A 323 9.76 2.18 10.24
CA ASN A 323 9.70 2.35 11.70
C ASN A 323 9.92 1.05 12.50
N THR A 324 9.76 -0.13 11.89
CA THR A 324 9.93 -1.41 12.62
C THR A 324 11.41 -1.74 12.85
N LEU A 325 12.31 -1.07 12.13
CA LEU A 325 13.75 -1.13 12.37
C LEU A 325 14.13 -0.71 13.78
N PHE A 326 13.39 0.19 14.40
CA PHE A 326 13.76 0.76 15.69
C PHE A 326 12.79 0.29 16.79
N PRO A 327 13.28 0.00 18.01
CA PRO A 327 12.42 -0.42 19.11
C PRO A 327 11.37 0.67 19.43
N GLN A 328 10.11 0.29 19.53
CA GLN A 328 9.04 1.20 19.97
C GLN A 328 8.80 1.05 21.47
N LYS A 329 8.70 2.16 22.20
CA LYS A 329 8.21 2.15 23.58
C LYS A 329 6.76 1.65 23.53
N ALA A 330 6.43 0.62 24.31
CA ALA A 330 5.05 0.16 24.43
C ALA A 330 4.17 1.36 24.79
N ALA A 331 3.06 1.53 24.06
CA ALA A 331 2.07 2.56 24.39
C ALA A 331 1.73 2.42 25.88
N PRO A 332 1.64 3.54 26.64
CA PRO A 332 1.13 3.46 28.00
C PRO A 332 -0.19 2.72 27.93
N LYS A 333 -0.33 1.63 28.71
CA LYS A 333 -1.61 0.94 28.84
C LYS A 333 -2.60 2.03 29.25
N GLU A 334 -3.55 2.33 28.38
CA GLU A 334 -4.72 3.09 28.80
C GLU A 334 -5.33 2.29 29.94
N ASP A 335 -5.24 2.84 31.15
CA ASP A 335 -5.94 2.30 32.31
C ASP A 335 -7.43 2.31 31.94
N SER A 336 -7.93 1.14 31.57
CA SER A 336 -9.33 0.89 31.29
C SER A 336 -10.12 1.31 32.53
N SER A 337 -10.74 2.49 32.44
CA SER A 337 -11.62 3.07 33.45
C SER A 337 -13.06 2.65 33.17
#